data_AF-A0A1B0CHP4-F1
#
_entry.id   AF-A0A1B0CHP4-F1
#
_cell.length_a   1.000
_cell.length_b   1.000
_cell.length_c   1.000
_cell.angle_alpha   90.00
_cell.angle_beta   90.00
_cell.angle_gamma   90.00
#
_symmetry.space_group_name_H-M   'P 1'
#
loop_
_entity.id
_entity.type
_entity.pdbx_description
1 polymer ?
#
loop_
_entity_poly.entity_id
_entity_poly.type
_entity_poly.pdbx_seq_one_letter_code
_entity_poly.pdbx_strand_id
1 'polypeptide(L)'
;MLVFDPDKRISVIDALAHPYLDEGRLRHHSCMCKCCFTTSAGMRQYIVDFEPSATQPFDDLWERKLTSVQQVKEEMHKFIAEQLQTGRVPLCINPQSAAFKSFASTAELDQQQLLQLQQQQQQQQHQQQPNHQFNQLN
;
A
#
# COMPACT_ATOMS: atom_id res chain seq x y z
N MET A 1 -25.02 11.20 7.62
CA MET A 1 -24.23 10.12 8.27
C MET A 1 -24.58 9.94 9.74
N LEU A 2 -24.55 11.00 10.55
CA LEU A 2 -24.89 10.90 11.98
C LEU A 2 -26.40 10.96 12.20
N VAL A 3 -27.05 9.81 12.05
CA VAL A 3 -28.48 9.62 12.34
C VAL A 3 -28.62 8.40 13.23
N PHE A 4 -29.47 8.48 14.25
CA PHE A 4 -29.64 7.39 15.22
C PHE A 4 -30.14 6.12 14.52
N ASP A 5 -31.25 6.27 13.79
CA ASP A 5 -31.86 5.24 12.95
C ASP A 5 -30.91 4.85 11.81
N PRO A 6 -30.42 3.59 11.76
CA PRO A 6 -29.46 3.15 10.77
C PRO A 6 -30.04 3.16 9.36
N ASP A 7 -31.33 2.88 9.20
CA ASP A 7 -31.99 2.80 7.89
C ASP A 7 -32.17 4.19 7.25
N LYS A 8 -32.03 5.25 8.07
CA LYS A 8 -32.06 6.65 7.62
C LYS A 8 -30.68 7.26 7.42
N ARG A 9 -29.60 6.50 7.65
CA ARG A 9 -28.25 7.00 7.36
C ARG A 9 -28.07 7.04 5.84
N ILE A 10 -27.46 8.13 5.37
CA ILE A 10 -27.06 8.28 3.97
C ILE A 10 -26.27 7.05 3.50
N SER A 11 -26.57 6.54 2.31
CA SER A 11 -25.84 5.43 1.73
C SER A 11 -24.43 5.85 1.29
N VAL A 12 -23.53 4.89 1.06
CA VAL A 12 -22.21 5.19 0.48
C VAL A 12 -22.35 5.84 -0.90
N ILE A 13 -23.30 5.38 -1.72
CA ILE A 13 -23.54 5.92 -3.06
C ILE A 13 -23.92 7.40 -2.97
N ASP A 14 -24.87 7.74 -2.11
CA ASP A 14 -25.32 9.13 -1.92
C ASP A 14 -24.23 10.00 -1.30
N ALA A 15 -23.42 9.44 -0.39
CA ALA A 15 -22.30 10.16 0.22
C ALA A 15 -21.20 10.44 -0.81
N LEU A 16 -20.89 9.50 -1.70
CA LEU A 16 -19.89 9.65 -2.76
C LEU A 16 -20.34 10.64 -3.85
N ALA A 17 -21.64 10.79 -4.05
CA ALA A 17 -22.26 11.78 -4.94
C ALA A 17 -22.44 13.17 -4.29
N HIS A 18 -22.07 13.33 -3.01
CA HIS A 18 -22.25 14.59 -2.30
C HIS A 18 -21.24 15.65 -2.81
N PRO A 19 -21.67 16.89 -3.15
CA PRO A 19 -20.82 17.92 -3.78
C PRO A 19 -19.54 18.28 -3.01
N TYR A 20 -19.54 18.02 -1.71
CA TYR A 20 -18.37 18.19 -0.85
C TYR A 20 -17.13 17.43 -1.36
N LEU A 21 -17.30 16.30 -2.05
CA LEU A 21 -16.19 15.47 -2.52
C LEU A 21 -15.68 15.85 -3.91
N ASP A 22 -16.39 16.68 -4.68
CA ASP A 22 -16.09 16.93 -6.10
C ASP A 22 -14.66 17.47 -6.32
N GLU A 23 -14.28 18.51 -5.57
CA GLU A 23 -12.95 19.11 -5.64
C GLU A 23 -11.84 18.14 -5.21
N GLY A 24 -12.10 17.36 -4.15
CA GLY A 24 -11.15 16.37 -3.64
C GLY A 24 -10.94 15.23 -4.64
N ARG A 25 -12.03 14.75 -5.22
CA ARG A 25 -12.06 13.72 -6.27
C ARG A 25 -11.28 14.20 -7.49
N LEU A 26 -11.58 15.40 -7.99
CA LEU A 26 -10.88 15.96 -9.15
C LEU A 26 -9.38 16.08 -8.89
N ARG A 27 -8.98 16.70 -7.79
CA ARG A 27 -7.55 16.86 -7.42
C ARG A 27 -6.83 15.50 -7.33
N HIS A 28 -7.45 14.52 -6.67
CA HIS A 28 -6.88 13.18 -6.55
C HIS A 28 -6.62 12.56 -7.92
N HIS A 29 -7.60 12.61 -8.83
CA HIS A 29 -7.49 12.03 -10.16
C HIS A 29 -6.63 12.84 -11.13
N SER A 30 -6.45 14.14 -10.89
CA SER A 30 -5.58 15.00 -11.72
C SER A 30 -4.09 14.77 -11.47
N CYS A 31 -3.65 14.37 -10.27
CA CYS A 31 -2.21 14.23 -10.00
C CYS A 31 -1.77 13.18 -8.99
N MET A 32 -2.63 12.67 -8.11
CA MET A 32 -2.20 11.80 -6.99
C MET A 32 -2.48 10.31 -7.23
N CYS A 33 -3.49 10.00 -8.03
CA CYS A 33 -3.93 8.62 -8.26
C CYS A 33 -2.95 7.83 -9.14
N LYS A 34 -3.01 6.50 -9.02
CA LYS A 34 -2.36 5.57 -9.96
C LYS A 34 -3.29 5.05 -11.06
N CYS A 35 -4.60 5.31 -10.96
CA CYS A 35 -5.60 4.83 -11.92
C CYS A 35 -5.74 5.70 -13.18
N CYS A 36 -5.18 6.92 -13.16
CA CYS A 36 -5.14 7.82 -14.32
C CYS A 36 -3.68 8.03 -14.74
N PHE A 37 -3.45 8.26 -16.03
CA PHE A 37 -2.10 8.42 -16.57
C PHE A 37 -2.03 9.60 -17.55
N THR A 38 -0.84 10.17 -17.72
CA THR A 38 -0.58 11.20 -18.73
C THR A 38 0.06 10.54 -19.94
N THR A 39 -0.51 10.75 -21.12
CA THR A 39 0.07 10.25 -22.37
C THR A 39 1.36 11.00 -22.72
N SER A 40 2.15 10.48 -23.65
CA SER A 40 3.35 11.16 -24.16
C SER A 40 3.06 12.53 -24.78
N ALA A 41 1.82 12.78 -25.22
CA ALA A 41 1.35 14.07 -25.73
C ALA A 41 0.97 15.07 -24.60
N GLY A 42 1.19 14.72 -23.33
CA GLY A 42 0.88 15.58 -22.19
C GLY A 42 -0.60 15.59 -21.76
N MET A 43 -1.45 14.78 -22.39
CA MET A 43 -2.89 14.72 -22.06
C MET A 43 -3.16 13.69 -20.96
N ARG A 44 -3.86 14.12 -19.90
CA ARG A 44 -4.32 13.25 -18.80
C ARG A 44 -5.51 12.40 -19.26
N GLN A 45 -5.38 11.09 -19.15
CA GLN A 45 -6.45 10.11 -19.38
C GLN A 45 -7.03 9.68 -18.03
N TYR A 46 -8.31 9.96 -17.83
CA TYR A 46 -9.03 9.62 -16.62
C TYR A 46 -9.66 8.23 -16.73
N ILE A 47 -9.73 7.52 -15.60
CA ILE A 47 -10.49 6.27 -15.53
C ILE A 47 -12.00 6.60 -15.64
N VAL A 48 -12.76 5.69 -16.22
CA VAL A 48 -14.21 5.88 -16.43
C VAL A 48 -14.98 5.75 -15.12
N ASP A 49 -14.57 4.81 -14.28
CA ASP A 49 -15.16 4.57 -12.97
C ASP A 49 -14.18 4.98 -11.86
N PHE A 50 -14.54 6.02 -11.11
CA PHE A 50 -13.77 6.49 -9.97
C PHE A 50 -14.05 5.68 -8.69
N GLU A 51 -15.14 4.90 -8.65
CA GLU A 51 -15.61 4.19 -7.46
C GLU A 51 -15.84 2.70 -7.78
N PRO A 52 -14.80 1.97 -8.19
CA PRO A 52 -14.94 0.57 -8.56
C PRO A 52 -15.37 -0.26 -7.35
N SER A 53 -16.33 -1.16 -7.58
CA SER A 53 -16.73 -2.15 -6.59
C SER A 53 -15.89 -3.42 -6.70
N ALA A 54 -15.70 -4.12 -5.57
CA ALA A 54 -15.07 -5.44 -5.59
C ALA A 54 -15.91 -6.40 -6.45
N THR A 55 -15.25 -7.13 -7.35
CA THR A 55 -15.92 -8.06 -8.27
C THR A 55 -16.49 -9.29 -7.56
N GLN A 56 -15.94 -9.64 -6.40
CA GLN A 56 -16.39 -10.75 -5.57
C GLN A 56 -16.55 -10.26 -4.13
N PRO A 57 -17.59 -10.73 -3.42
CA PRO A 57 -17.69 -10.50 -1.99
C PRO A 57 -16.50 -11.15 -1.29
N PHE A 58 -16.11 -10.59 -0.16
CA PHE A 58 -15.14 -11.23 0.70
C PHE A 58 -15.68 -12.57 1.19
N ASP A 59 -14.93 -13.65 0.98
CA ASP A 59 -15.25 -14.96 1.57
C ASP A 59 -14.83 -14.94 3.05
N ASP A 60 -15.77 -15.07 3.97
CA ASP A 60 -15.52 -15.09 5.42
C ASP A 60 -15.37 -16.52 5.99
N LEU A 61 -15.49 -17.56 5.14
CA LEU A 61 -15.40 -18.94 5.58
C LEU A 61 -14.01 -19.31 6.11
N TRP A 62 -12.95 -18.65 5.62
CA TRP A 62 -11.60 -18.86 6.16
C TRP A 62 -11.50 -18.39 7.61
N GLU A 63 -12.11 -17.24 7.95
CA GLU A 63 -12.10 -16.69 9.30
C GLU A 63 -12.82 -17.63 10.28
N ARG A 64 -13.95 -18.20 9.84
CA ARG A 64 -14.73 -19.16 10.62
C ARG A 64 -13.99 -20.47 10.91
N LYS A 65 -12.96 -20.82 10.14
CA LYS A 65 -12.13 -22.01 10.34
C LYS A 65 -11.02 -21.78 11.37
N LEU A 66 -10.71 -20.54 11.72
CA LEU A 66 -9.67 -20.17 12.68
C LEU A 66 -10.18 -20.28 14.12
N THR A 67 -10.23 -21.50 14.63
CA THR A 67 -10.79 -21.81 15.95
C THR A 67 -9.76 -21.82 17.09
N SER A 68 -8.48 -21.67 16.77
CA SER A 68 -7.39 -21.69 17.74
C SER A 68 -6.26 -20.74 17.38
N VAL A 69 -5.54 -20.27 18.40
CA VAL A 69 -4.37 -19.40 18.22
C VAL A 69 -3.29 -20.07 17.37
N GLN A 70 -3.14 -21.39 17.47
CA GLN A 70 -2.16 -22.14 16.68
C GLN A 70 -2.50 -22.08 15.18
N GLN A 71 -3.75 -22.34 14.80
CA GLN A 71 -4.20 -22.22 13.41
C GLN A 71 -4.03 -20.80 12.86
N VAL A 72 -4.33 -19.78 13.66
CA VAL A 72 -4.12 -18.37 13.27
C VAL A 72 -2.65 -18.11 12.97
N LYS A 73 -1.74 -18.58 13.82
CA LYS A 73 -0.29 -18.42 13.61
C LYS A 73 0.18 -19.11 12.33
N GLU A 74 -0.29 -20.33 12.07
CA GLU A 74 0.09 -21.12 10.90
C GLU A 74 -0.40 -20.49 9.60
N GLU A 75 -1.69 -20.11 9.52
CA GLU A 75 -2.25 -19.46 8.33
C GLU A 75 -1.63 -18.08 8.09
N MET A 76 -1.37 -17.30 9.15
CA MET A 76 -0.70 -16.01 9.02
C MET A 76 0.74 -16.18 8.52
N HIS A 77 1.49 -17.15 9.07
CA HIS A 77 2.85 -17.44 8.62
C HIS A 77 2.88 -17.90 7.16
N LYS A 78 1.96 -18.80 6.78
CA LYS A 78 1.80 -19.27 5.40
C LYS A 78 1.50 -18.11 4.44
N PHE A 79 0.55 -17.24 4.78
CA PHE A 79 0.23 -16.06 3.98
C PHE A 79 1.45 -15.15 3.79
N ILE A 80 2.18 -14.84 4.86
CA ILE A 80 3.39 -14.01 4.78
C ILE A 80 4.43 -14.68 3.86
N ALA A 81 4.69 -15.97 4.03
CA ALA A 81 5.64 -16.72 3.22
C ALA A 81 5.27 -16.73 1.73
N GLU A 82 3.99 -16.87 1.41
CA GLU A 82 3.49 -16.78 0.03
C GLU A 82 3.63 -15.36 -0.54
N GLN A 83 3.35 -14.32 0.25
CA GLN A 83 3.53 -12.94 -0.20
C GLN A 83 5.00 -12.59 -0.46
N LEU A 84 5.94 -13.14 0.31
CA LEU A 84 7.38 -12.94 0.09
C LEU A 84 7.88 -13.55 -1.23
N GLN A 85 7.22 -14.59 -1.73
CA GLN A 85 7.55 -15.23 -3.01
C GLN A 85 7.10 -14.43 -4.24
N THR A 86 6.31 -13.37 -4.06
CA THR A 86 5.75 -12.57 -5.18
C THR A 86 6.78 -11.68 -5.90
N GLY A 87 8.06 -11.72 -5.50
CA GLY A 87 9.14 -10.92 -6.08
C GLY A 87 9.00 -9.41 -5.83
N ARG A 88 8.04 -9.00 -5.00
CA ARG A 88 7.87 -7.61 -4.57
C ARG A 88 9.03 -7.21 -3.68
N VAL A 89 9.56 -6.01 -3.90
CA VAL A 89 10.59 -5.43 -3.03
C VAL A 89 10.00 -5.27 -1.62
N PRO A 90 10.59 -5.91 -0.59
CA PRO A 90 10.13 -5.76 0.78
C PRO A 90 10.17 -4.30 1.22
N LEU A 91 9.14 -3.86 1.95
CA LEU A 91 9.15 -2.53 2.56
C LEU A 91 10.09 -2.56 3.78
N CYS A 92 11.24 -1.92 3.64
CA CYS A 92 12.18 -1.74 4.74
C CYS A 92 11.80 -0.52 5.57
N ILE A 93 11.87 -0.61 6.89
CA ILE A 93 11.77 0.59 7.74
C ILE A 93 13.01 1.43 7.47
N ASN A 94 12.83 2.72 7.18
CA ASN A 94 13.94 3.64 7.02
C ASN A 94 14.75 3.71 8.32
N PRO A 95 16.03 3.27 8.32
CA PRO A 95 16.87 3.25 9.52
C PRO A 95 17.18 4.65 10.07
N GLN A 96 17.00 5.69 9.26
CA GLN A 96 17.17 7.07 9.66
C GLN A 96 15.89 7.69 10.23
N SER A 97 14.76 6.98 10.21
CA SER A 97 13.52 7.49 10.79
C SER A 97 13.61 7.56 12.32
N ALA A 98 12.97 8.57 12.91
CA ALA A 98 12.90 8.73 14.36
C ALA A 98 12.27 7.51 15.06
N ALA A 99 11.40 6.79 14.37
CA ALA A 99 10.72 5.61 14.89
C ALA A 99 11.58 4.33 14.84
N PHE A 100 12.68 4.31 14.07
CA PHE A 100 13.43 3.07 13.82
C PHE A 100 13.94 2.40 15.09
N LYS A 101 14.43 3.17 16.07
CA LYS A 101 14.94 2.63 17.34
C LYS A 101 13.85 1.90 18.11
N SER A 102 12.66 2.48 18.22
CA SER A 102 11.51 1.86 18.90
C SER A 102 11.03 0.61 18.17
N PHE A 103 11.01 0.62 16.84
CA PHE A 103 10.67 -0.55 16.04
C PHE A 103 11.69 -1.69 16.20
N ALA A 104 12.98 -1.39 16.11
CA ALA A 104 14.05 -2.39 16.23
C ALA A 104 14.17 -2.98 17.64
N SER A 105 13.74 -2.26 18.68
CA SER A 105 13.70 -2.80 20.05
C SER A 105 12.48 -3.67 20.35
N THR A 106 11.42 -3.59 19.54
CA THR A 106 10.15 -4.32 19.77
C THR A 106 10.01 -5.56 18.88
N ALA A 107 10.58 -5.53 17.68
CA ALA A 107 10.89 -6.74 16.94
C ALA A 107 12.14 -7.34 17.59
N GLU A 108 12.09 -8.55 18.13
CA GLU A 108 13.25 -9.28 18.68
C GLU A 108 14.26 -9.67 17.57
N LEU A 109 14.65 -8.72 16.73
CA LEU A 109 15.66 -8.90 15.71
C LEU A 109 17.01 -8.90 16.41
N ASP A 110 17.67 -10.05 16.38
CA ASP A 110 19.02 -10.17 16.88
C ASP A 110 19.94 -9.16 16.17
N GLN A 111 20.94 -8.65 16.88
CA GLN A 111 21.81 -7.58 16.41
C GLN A 111 22.48 -7.95 15.08
N GLN A 112 22.77 -9.24 14.86
CA GLN A 112 23.33 -9.74 13.60
C GLN A 112 22.35 -9.64 12.41
N GLN A 113 21.05 -9.82 12.64
CA GLN A 113 20.02 -9.73 11.59
C GLN A 113 19.80 -8.27 11.16
N LEU A 114 19.85 -7.33 12.09
CA LEU A 114 19.82 -5.89 11.78
C LEU A 114 21.03 -5.48 10.93
N LEU A 115 22.21 -5.98 11.26
CA LEU A 115 23.45 -5.75 10.50
C LEU A 115 23.39 -6.34 9.08
N GLN A 116 22.78 -7.52 8.89
CA GLN A 116 22.57 -8.11 7.57
C GLN A 116 21.56 -7.32 6.73
N LEU A 117 20.44 -6.90 7.33
CA LEU A 117 19.45 -6.05 6.67
C LEU A 117 20.06 -4.71 6.24
N GLN A 118 20.91 -4.12 7.07
CA GLN A 118 21.60 -2.87 6.74
C GLN A 118 22.61 -3.05 5.59
N GLN A 119 23.34 -4.17 5.56
CA GLN A 119 24.25 -4.51 4.44
C GLN A 119 23.50 -4.80 3.13
N GLN A 120 22.38 -5.54 3.16
CA GLN A 120 21.57 -5.77 1.97
C GLN A 120 20.99 -4.47 1.39
N GLN A 121 20.55 -3.54 2.26
CA GLN A 121 20.06 -2.23 1.81
C GLN A 121 21.18 -1.40 1.15
N GLN A 122 22.40 -1.42 1.68
CA GLN A 122 23.54 -0.73 1.05
C GLN A 122 23.86 -1.30 -0.34
N GLN A 123 23.77 -2.62 -0.52
CA GLN A 123 23.98 -3.26 -1.82
C GLN A 123 22.86 -2.91 -2.82
N GLN A 124 21.60 -2.84 -2.36
CA GLN A 124 20.47 -2.45 -3.21
C GLN A 124 20.52 -0.97 -3.62
N GLN A 125 21.03 -0.07 -2.76
CA GLN A 125 21.27 1.34 -3.13
C GLN A 125 22.37 1.49 -4.19
N HIS A 126 23.40 0.64 -4.19
CA HIS A 126 24.46 0.67 -5.21
C HIS A 126 23.95 0.17 -6.59
N GLN A 127 22.94 -0.71 -6.64
CA GLN A 127 22.30 -1.10 -7.89
C GLN A 127 21.27 -0.08 -8.40
N GLN A 128 20.84 0.86 -7.57
CA GLN A 128 19.89 1.92 -7.95
C GLN A 128 20.56 3.25 -8.32
N GLN A 129 21.89 3.37 -8.41
CA GLN A 129 22.48 4.51 -9.13
C GLN A 129 22.17 4.36 -10.62
N PRO A 130 21.29 5.19 -11.22
CA PRO A 130 21.27 5.29 -12.66
C PRO A 130 22.58 5.98 -13.04
N ASN A 131 23.18 5.55 -14.16
CA ASN A 131 24.16 6.35 -14.88
C ASN A 131 23.58 7.76 -15.10
N HIS A 132 23.89 8.71 -14.23
CA HIS A 132 23.89 10.13 -14.59
C HIS A 132 25.14 10.40 -15.41
N GLN A 133 25.20 9.79 -16.59
CA GLN A 133 26.08 10.25 -17.64
C GLN A 133 25.39 11.44 -18.29
N PHE A 134 25.66 12.61 -17.70
CA PHE A 134 25.98 13.84 -18.40
C PHE A 134 25.84 13.76 -19.93
N ASN A 135 24.67 14.10 -20.48
CA ASN A 135 24.58 14.58 -21.86
C ASN A 135 24.79 16.10 -21.84
N GLN A 136 26.04 16.48 -21.99
CA GLN A 136 26.43 17.78 -22.55
C GLN A 136 25.99 17.84 -24.02
N LEU A 137 25.42 18.99 -24.40
CA LEU A 137 25.44 19.63 -25.74
C LEU A 137 24.73 18.91 -26.91
N ASN A 138 23.57 19.44 -27.30
CA ASN A 138 23.44 20.35 -28.46
C ASN A 138 22.10 21.07 -28.44
#